data_AF-A0A101DEQ3-F1
#
_entry.id   AF-A0A101DEQ3-F1
#
_cell.length_a   1.000
_cell.length_b   1.000
_cell.length_c   1.000
_cell.angle_alpha   90.00
_cell.angle_beta   90.00
_cell.angle_gamma   90.00
#
_symmetry.space_group_name_H-M   'P 1'
#
loop_
_entity.id
_entity.type
_entity.pdbx_description
1 polymer ?
#
loop_
_entity_poly.entity_id
_entity_poly.type
_entity_poly.pdbx_seq_one_letter_code
_entity_poly.pdbx_strand_id
1 'polypeptide(L)'
;MERILLVLDDTGRGEIAFQKLKKLAEDGLRGEVYILYIREMEVPPFVPEEKELAAYHRLMTQSMKKLEGFKNQLEKAGLKVSDVSVVFGKYADRLLLVEKQIKPDLIVVGFKGGLLKRVIGGFFGKDPCEVLLKKSKASLLICRG
;
A
#
# COMPACT_ATOMS: atom_id res chain seq x y z
N MET A 1 -9.80 16.11 -10.05
CA MET A 1 -8.75 15.12 -10.38
C MET A 1 -8.87 14.01 -9.36
N GLU A 2 -8.94 12.76 -9.80
CA GLU A 2 -9.16 11.62 -8.91
C GLU A 2 -7.93 11.38 -8.04
N ARG A 3 -8.13 11.19 -6.74
CA ARG A 3 -7.07 10.91 -5.77
C ARG A 3 -6.97 9.41 -5.54
N ILE A 4 -5.83 8.85 -5.92
CA ILE A 4 -5.56 7.42 -5.95
C ILE A 4 -4.55 7.10 -4.86
N LEU A 5 -4.88 6.19 -3.95
CA LEU A 5 -3.94 5.66 -2.96
C LEU A 5 -3.40 4.32 -3.46
N LEU A 6 -2.14 4.28 -3.89
CA LEU A 6 -1.44 3.05 -4.24
C LEU A 6 -0.77 2.46 -2.99
N VAL A 7 -1.09 1.21 -2.68
CA VAL A 7 -0.58 0.55 -1.47
C VAL A 7 0.46 -0.51 -1.84
N LEU A 8 1.64 -0.39 -1.24
CA LEU A 8 2.81 -1.23 -1.46
C LEU A 8 3.28 -1.87 -0.16
N ASP A 9 3.99 -2.98 -0.27
CA ASP A 9 4.53 -3.73 0.87
C ASP A 9 5.66 -4.71 0.46
N ASP A 10 6.10 -5.54 1.41
CA ASP A 10 7.16 -6.54 1.22
C ASP A 10 6.67 -7.90 0.67
N THR A 11 5.36 -8.17 0.58
CA THR A 11 4.83 -9.51 0.23
C THR A 11 4.64 -9.77 -1.27
N GLY A 12 4.96 -8.78 -2.11
CA GLY A 12 4.79 -8.81 -3.55
C GLY A 12 3.38 -8.47 -4.03
N ARG A 13 2.39 -8.36 -3.14
CA ARG A 13 1.05 -7.83 -3.51
C ARG A 13 1.16 -6.39 -3.99
N GLY A 14 2.00 -5.57 -3.36
CA GLY A 14 2.23 -4.20 -3.79
C GLY A 14 2.65 -4.08 -5.26
N GLU A 15 3.50 -5.00 -5.72
CA GLU A 15 3.94 -5.01 -7.13
C GLU A 15 2.77 -5.26 -8.10
N ILE A 16 1.86 -6.18 -7.76
CA ILE A 16 0.67 -6.46 -8.56
C ILE A 16 -0.22 -5.21 -8.67
N ALA A 17 -0.41 -4.50 -7.55
CA ALA A 17 -1.16 -3.25 -7.50
C ALA A 17 -0.53 -2.20 -8.41
N PHE A 18 0.79 -2.03 -8.31
CA PHE A 18 1.57 -1.09 -9.10
C PHE A 18 1.47 -1.38 -10.60
N GLN A 19 1.72 -2.62 -11.02
CA GLN A 19 1.68 -2.99 -12.45
C GLN A 19 0.28 -2.74 -13.05
N LYS A 20 -0.78 -3.05 -12.28
CA LYS A 20 -2.14 -2.79 -12.73
C LYS A 20 -2.43 -1.30 -12.86
N LEU A 21 -2.03 -0.49 -11.87
CA LEU A 21 -2.23 0.97 -11.92
C LEU A 21 -1.43 1.61 -13.06
N LYS A 22 -0.18 1.19 -13.24
CA LYS A 22 0.68 1.65 -14.35
C LYS A 22 0.04 1.36 -15.70
N LYS A 23 -0.44 0.12 -15.91
CA LYS A 23 -1.16 -0.23 -17.14
C LYS A 23 -2.40 0.63 -17.37
N LEU A 24 -3.21 0.85 -16.33
CA LEU A 24 -4.38 1.73 -16.45
C LEU A 24 -3.97 3.16 -16.84
N ALA A 25 -2.85 3.66 -16.34
CA ALA A 25 -2.31 4.97 -16.73
C ALA A 25 -1.84 4.98 -18.19
N GLU A 26 -1.14 3.94 -18.63
CA GLU A 26 -0.76 3.76 -20.04
C GLU A 26 -2.01 3.71 -20.95
N ASP A 27 -3.10 3.09 -20.47
CA ASP A 27 -4.40 3.02 -21.14
C ASP A 27 -5.21 4.33 -21.05
N GLY A 28 -4.70 5.37 -20.38
CA GLY A 28 -5.28 6.72 -20.37
C GLY A 28 -5.81 7.21 -19.02
N LEU A 29 -5.74 6.42 -17.94
CA LEU A 29 -6.09 6.88 -16.60
C LEU A 29 -5.17 8.05 -16.18
N ARG A 30 -5.76 9.11 -15.65
CA ARG A 30 -5.04 10.28 -15.11
C ARG A 30 -5.54 10.55 -13.70
N GLY A 31 -4.66 10.98 -12.82
CA GLY A 31 -5.00 11.18 -11.42
C GLY A 31 -3.80 11.58 -10.58
N GLU A 32 -4.10 11.92 -9.33
CA GLU A 32 -3.12 12.22 -8.30
C GLU A 32 -2.86 10.97 -7.48
N VAL A 33 -1.63 10.49 -7.46
CA VAL A 33 -1.25 9.27 -6.75
C VAL A 33 -0.53 9.61 -5.46
N TYR A 34 -0.99 8.99 -4.39
CA TYR A 34 -0.32 8.91 -3.11
C TYR A 34 0.22 7.49 -2.97
N ILE A 35 1.53 7.35 -2.83
CA ILE A 35 2.16 6.05 -2.64
C ILE A 35 2.30 5.81 -1.13
N LEU A 36 1.72 4.71 -0.65
CA LEU A 36 1.83 4.27 0.72
C LEU A 36 2.55 2.92 0.79
N TYR A 37 3.72 2.90 1.41
CA TYR A 37 4.43 1.66 1.74
C TYR A 37 4.13 1.26 3.18
N ILE A 38 3.52 0.09 3.35
CA ILE A 38 3.25 -0.45 4.69
C ILE A 38 4.21 -1.59 4.97
N ARG A 39 5.00 -1.43 6.02
CA ARG A 39 5.88 -2.48 6.53
C ARG A 39 5.28 -3.07 7.81
N GLU A 40 4.82 -4.30 7.71
CA GLU A 40 4.32 -5.04 8.86
C GLU A 40 5.50 -5.40 9.77
N MET A 41 5.53 -4.80 10.94
CA MET A 41 6.46 -5.15 12.01
C MET A 41 5.74 -5.05 13.35
N GLU A 42 6.06 -5.98 14.24
CA GLU A 42 5.80 -5.80 15.67
C GLU A 42 6.87 -4.85 16.18
N VAL A 43 6.47 -3.66 16.63
CA VAL A 43 7.40 -2.73 17.28
C VAL A 43 7.74 -3.36 18.64
N PRO A 44 8.99 -3.76 18.89
CA PRO A 44 9.34 -4.36 20.17
C PRO A 44 9.20 -3.32 21.28
N PRO A 45 8.67 -3.68 22.46
CA PRO A 45 8.35 -2.71 23.51
C PRO A 45 9.57 -2.09 24.20
N PHE A 46 10.79 -2.60 23.99
CA PHE A 46 11.99 -2.15 24.69
C PHE A 46 13.25 -2.35 23.84
N VAL A 47 13.67 -1.31 23.13
CA VAL A 47 15.01 -1.18 22.54
C VAL A 47 15.51 0.22 22.87
N PRO A 48 16.81 0.42 23.20
CA PRO A 48 17.34 1.77 23.47
C PRO A 48 17.05 2.71 22.29
N GLU A 49 16.47 3.87 22.60
CA GLU A 49 15.88 4.84 21.65
C GLU A 49 16.81 5.17 20.47
N GLU A 50 18.12 5.28 20.72
CA GLU A 50 19.13 5.60 19.71
C GLU A 50 19.39 4.48 18.69
N LYS A 51 19.42 3.22 19.14
CA LYS A 51 19.63 2.05 18.24
C LYS A 51 18.37 1.77 17.42
N GLU A 52 17.20 2.02 18.00
CA GLU A 52 15.92 1.93 17.30
C GLU A 52 15.81 3.01 16.21
N LEU A 53 16.20 4.25 16.52
CA LEU A 53 16.19 5.35 15.57
C LEU A 53 17.09 5.06 14.36
N ALA A 54 18.31 4.57 14.57
CA ALA A 54 19.23 4.26 13.48
C ALA A 54 18.74 3.10 12.60
N ALA A 55 18.21 2.04 13.20
CA ALA A 55 17.60 0.93 12.46
C ALA A 55 16.38 1.41 11.67
N TYR A 56 15.50 2.20 12.30
CA TYR A 56 14.33 2.80 11.67
C TYR A 56 14.71 3.69 10.47
N HIS A 57 15.68 4.60 10.64
CA HIS A 57 16.18 5.45 9.57
C HIS A 57 16.76 4.64 8.41
N ARG A 58 17.46 3.55 8.70
CA ARG A 58 17.98 2.64 7.67
C ARG A 58 16.85 1.97 6.89
N LEU A 59 15.83 1.44 7.59
CA LEU A 59 14.68 0.81 6.93
C LEU A 59 13.89 1.83 6.09
N MET A 60 13.69 3.04 6.61
CA MET A 60 13.07 4.15 5.88
C MET A 60 13.83 4.50 4.61
N THR A 61 15.15 4.70 4.71
CA THR A 61 15.99 5.05 3.56
C THR A 61 15.96 3.97 2.47
N GLN A 62 16.01 2.69 2.87
CA GLN A 62 15.90 1.56 1.95
C GLN A 62 14.55 1.53 1.23
N SER A 63 13.46 1.72 1.98
CA SER A 63 12.11 1.80 1.40
C SER A 63 11.99 2.98 0.45
N MET A 64 12.47 4.17 0.81
CA MET A 64 12.36 5.36 -0.03
C MET A 64 13.06 5.21 -1.38
N LYS A 65 14.25 4.61 -1.41
CA LYS A 65 14.95 4.35 -2.69
C LYS A 65 14.15 3.44 -3.62
N LYS A 66 13.49 2.41 -3.06
CA LYS A 66 12.59 1.54 -3.83
C LYS A 66 11.37 2.31 -4.34
N LEU A 67 10.81 3.19 -3.51
CA LEU A 67 9.62 3.99 -3.84
C LEU A 67 9.87 5.04 -4.91
N GLU A 68 11.07 5.60 -4.98
CA GLU A 68 11.47 6.51 -6.06
C GLU A 68 11.36 5.84 -7.44
N GLY A 69 11.74 4.56 -7.53
CA GLY A 69 11.58 3.78 -8.76
C GLY A 69 10.12 3.60 -9.19
N PHE A 70 9.21 3.41 -8.23
CA PHE A 70 7.77 3.34 -8.52
C PHE A 70 7.21 4.71 -8.92
N LYS A 71 7.57 5.77 -8.18
CA LYS A 71 7.18 7.14 -8.49
C LYS A 71 7.52 7.51 -9.93
N ASN A 72 8.80 7.35 -10.30
CA ASN A 72 9.29 7.72 -11.63
C ASN A 72 8.56 6.96 -12.76
N GLN A 73 8.18 5.71 -12.52
CA GLN A 73 7.44 4.92 -13.51
C GLN A 73 5.98 5.35 -13.65
N LEU A 74 5.30 5.70 -12.55
CA LEU A 74 3.93 6.23 -12.61
C LEU A 74 3.90 7.60 -13.27
N GLU A 75 4.87 8.46 -12.98
CA GLU A 75 5.00 9.78 -13.60
C GLU A 75 5.24 9.67 -15.11
N LYS A 76 6.12 8.76 -15.55
CA LYS A 76 6.32 8.44 -16.97
C LYS A 76 5.07 7.88 -17.65
N ALA A 77 4.22 7.18 -16.91
CA ALA A 77 2.94 6.67 -17.40
C ALA A 77 1.82 7.74 -17.42
N GLY A 78 2.11 8.97 -16.99
CA GLY A 78 1.19 10.11 -17.06
C GLY A 78 0.37 10.37 -15.78
N LEU A 79 0.70 9.72 -14.66
CA LEU A 79 0.11 10.02 -13.34
C LEU A 79 0.93 11.11 -12.62
N LYS A 80 0.28 11.92 -11.79
CA LYS A 80 1.00 12.87 -10.92
C LYS A 80 1.20 12.23 -9.55
N VAL A 81 2.44 12.00 -9.12
CA VAL A 81 2.70 11.45 -7.77
C VAL A 81 2.91 12.61 -6.79
N SER A 82 1.98 12.78 -5.85
CA SER A 82 1.98 13.93 -4.94
C SER A 82 2.59 13.65 -3.59
N ASP A 83 2.58 12.40 -3.14
CA ASP A 83 3.21 12.02 -1.88
C ASP A 83 3.73 10.57 -1.92
N VAL A 84 4.77 10.32 -1.14
CA VAL A 84 5.37 9.00 -0.93
C VAL A 84 5.63 8.84 0.55
N SER A 85 4.89 7.93 1.19
CA SER A 85 4.94 7.69 2.63
C SER A 85 5.29 6.26 2.94
N VAL A 86 6.01 6.07 4.06
CA VAL A 86 6.31 4.76 4.63
C VAL A 86 5.74 4.73 6.03
N VAL A 87 4.98 3.69 6.35
CA VAL A 87 4.36 3.50 7.66
C VAL A 87 4.64 2.09 8.17
N PHE A 88 4.77 1.97 9.49
CA PHE A 88 5.07 0.72 10.16
C PHE A 88 3.90 0.25 11.03
N GLY A 89 3.62 -1.05 11.01
CA GLY A 89 2.61 -1.69 11.84
C GLY A 89 1.59 -2.49 11.04
N LYS A 90 0.46 -2.79 11.67
CA LYS A 90 -0.58 -3.67 11.07
C LYS A 90 -1.18 -3.05 9.81
N TYR A 91 -1.18 -3.81 8.71
CA TYR A 91 -1.51 -3.32 7.38
C TYR A 91 -2.88 -2.65 7.28
N ALA A 92 -3.95 -3.34 7.70
CA ALA A 92 -5.30 -2.82 7.60
C ALA A 92 -5.50 -1.57 8.48
N ASP A 93 -4.90 -1.56 9.68
CA ASP A 93 -5.03 -0.43 10.61
C ASP A 93 -4.34 0.82 10.07
N ARG A 94 -3.11 0.66 9.55
CA ARG A 94 -2.36 1.76 8.95
C ARG A 94 -3.00 2.28 7.68
N LEU A 95 -3.49 1.39 6.81
CA LEU A 95 -4.17 1.80 5.60
C LEU A 95 -5.43 2.62 5.90
N LEU A 96 -6.29 2.15 6.82
CA LEU A 96 -7.50 2.87 7.22
C LEU A 96 -7.20 4.21 7.91
N LEU A 97 -6.08 4.32 8.64
CA LEU A 97 -5.62 5.59 9.21
C LEU A 97 -5.26 6.58 8.10
N VAL A 98 -4.46 6.15 7.13
CA VAL A 98 -4.02 6.98 6.00
C VAL A 98 -5.20 7.33 5.09
N GLU A 99 -6.14 6.42 4.87
CA GLU A 99 -7.38 6.68 4.13
C GLU A 99 -8.15 7.86 4.74
N LYS A 100 -8.27 7.93 6.07
CA LYS A 100 -8.97 9.05 6.74
C LYS A 100 -8.29 10.40 6.52
N GLN A 101 -6.96 10.39 6.41
CA GLN A 101 -6.15 11.59 6.23
C GLN A 101 -6.19 12.07 4.77
N ILE A 102 -5.90 11.17 3.84
CA ILE A 102 -5.82 11.49 2.40
C ILE A 102 -7.22 11.64 1.78
N LYS A 103 -8.19 10.87 2.28
CA LYS A 103 -9.55 10.73 1.71
C LYS A 103 -9.50 10.40 0.20
N PRO A 104 -8.83 9.31 -0.20
CA PRO A 104 -8.73 8.94 -1.60
C PRO A 104 -10.10 8.56 -2.19
N ASP A 105 -10.26 8.77 -3.49
CA ASP A 105 -11.44 8.35 -4.24
C ASP A 105 -11.33 6.85 -4.61
N LEU A 106 -10.10 6.39 -4.86
CA LEU A 106 -9.75 5.02 -5.18
C LEU A 106 -8.54 4.54 -4.37
N ILE A 107 -8.61 3.35 -3.78
CA ILE A 107 -7.47 2.64 -3.20
C ILE A 107 -7.14 1.44 -4.09
N VAL A 108 -5.88 1.35 -4.51
CA VAL A 108 -5.36 0.25 -5.32
C VAL A 108 -4.50 -0.64 -4.44
N VAL A 109 -4.98 -1.86 -4.22
CA VAL A 109 -4.30 -2.89 -3.41
C VAL A 109 -4.09 -4.14 -4.24
N GLY A 110 -3.00 -4.84 -3.99
CA GLY A 110 -2.78 -6.15 -4.59
C GLY A 110 -3.32 -7.26 -3.71
N PHE A 111 -3.67 -8.35 -4.35
CA PHE A 111 -4.08 -9.59 -3.72
C PHE A 111 -3.29 -10.73 -4.35
N LYS A 112 -2.42 -11.35 -3.54
CA LYS A 112 -1.69 -12.56 -3.90
C LYS A 112 -2.45 -13.75 -3.31
N GLY A 113 -3.41 -14.27 -4.07
CA GLY A 113 -4.25 -15.38 -3.62
C GLY A 113 -3.47 -16.69 -3.52
N GLY A 114 -3.76 -17.48 -2.49
CA GLY A 114 -3.68 -18.94 -2.57
C GLY A 114 -4.99 -19.47 -3.16
N LEU A 115 -4.90 -20.43 -4.08
CA LEU A 115 -5.96 -20.88 -5.00
C LEU A 115 -7.32 -21.34 -4.40
N LEU A 116 -7.55 -21.35 -3.09
CA LEU A 116 -8.61 -22.19 -2.50
C LEU A 116 -9.25 -21.71 -1.17
N LYS A 117 -9.52 -20.41 -1.00
CA LYS A 117 -10.44 -19.96 0.08
C LYS A 117 -11.43 -18.90 -0.39
N ARG A 118 -12.24 -19.26 -1.40
CA ARG A 118 -13.64 -18.83 -1.37
C ARG A 118 -14.31 -19.68 -0.30
N VAL A 119 -14.96 -19.05 0.67
CA VAL A 119 -15.89 -19.69 1.63
C VAL A 119 -15.23 -20.59 2.69
N ILE A 120 -14.63 -20.03 3.75
CA ILE A 120 -14.90 -20.46 5.14
C ILE A 120 -14.62 -19.24 6.04
N GLY A 121 -15.69 -18.64 6.54
CA GLY A 121 -15.58 -17.67 7.64
C GLY A 121 -15.02 -18.37 8.88
N GLY A 122 -13.96 -17.80 9.43
CA GLY A 122 -13.41 -18.23 10.71
C GLY A 122 -12.42 -19.38 10.58
N PHE A 123 -11.14 -19.04 10.53
CA PHE A 123 -9.98 -19.74 11.12
C PHE A 123 -8.76 -19.34 10.26
N PHE A 124 -7.81 -18.66 10.92
CA PHE A 124 -6.61 -17.98 10.38
C PHE A 124 -6.87 -16.58 9.79
N GLY A 125 -6.35 -15.57 10.52
CA GLY A 125 -6.22 -14.13 10.19
C GLY A 125 -7.12 -13.54 9.10
N LYS A 126 -7.97 -12.56 9.46
CA LYS A 126 -8.75 -11.78 8.47
C LYS A 126 -7.79 -11.23 7.41
N ASP A 127 -8.00 -11.61 6.16
CA ASP A 127 -7.25 -11.06 5.03
C ASP A 127 -7.35 -9.53 5.10
N PRO A 128 -6.24 -8.79 4.96
CA PRO A 128 -6.29 -7.33 5.02
C PRO A 128 -7.29 -6.74 4.03
N CYS A 129 -7.45 -7.33 2.84
CA CYS A 129 -8.46 -6.92 1.85
C CYS A 129 -9.89 -7.13 2.34
N GLU A 130 -10.18 -8.18 3.12
CA GLU A 130 -11.50 -8.41 3.72
C GLU A 130 -11.83 -7.31 4.74
N VAL A 131 -10.85 -6.89 5.54
CA VAL A 131 -11.02 -5.78 6.48
C VAL A 131 -11.30 -4.48 5.73
N LEU A 132 -10.59 -4.22 4.63
CA LEU A 132 -10.80 -3.03 3.80
C LEU A 132 -12.17 -3.02 3.14
N LEU A 133 -12.60 -4.13 2.54
CA LEU A 133 -13.94 -4.25 1.94
C LEU A 133 -15.07 -3.94 2.93
N LYS A 134 -14.86 -4.22 4.22
CA LYS A 134 -15.85 -3.95 5.27
C LYS A 134 -15.78 -2.55 5.87
N LYS A 135 -14.62 -1.89 5.83
CA LYS A 135 -14.36 -0.67 6.62
C LYS A 135 -13.97 0.56 5.80
N SER A 136 -13.45 0.37 4.60
CA SER A 136 -13.05 1.47 3.73
C SER A 136 -14.28 2.20 3.20
N LYS A 137 -14.18 3.52 3.11
CA LYS A 137 -15.18 4.39 2.50
C LYS A 137 -14.83 4.74 1.05
N ALA A 138 -13.58 4.53 0.64
CA ALA A 138 -13.12 4.72 -0.72
C ALA A 138 -13.50 3.55 -1.62
N SER A 139 -13.53 3.78 -2.93
CA SER A 139 -13.62 2.68 -3.90
C SER A 139 -12.35 1.82 -3.81
N LEU A 140 -12.49 0.50 -3.93
CA LEU A 140 -11.36 -0.43 -3.86
C LEU A 140 -11.13 -1.11 -5.20
N LEU A 141 -9.92 -0.98 -5.74
CA LEU A 141 -9.43 -1.81 -6.83
C LEU A 141 -8.50 -2.88 -6.26
N ILE A 142 -9.01 -4.11 -6.19
CA ILE A 142 -8.25 -5.28 -5.72
C ILE A 142 -7.65 -5.99 -6.94
N CYS A 143 -6.34 -5.83 -7.12
CA CYS A 143 -5.59 -6.37 -8.24
C CYS A 143 -5.15 -7.81 -7.94
N ARG A 144 -5.61 -8.78 -8.75
CA ARG A 144 -5.15 -10.16 -8.67
C ARG A 144 -3.96 -10.37 -9.61
N GLY A 145 -2.92 -11.02 -9.10
CA GLY A 145 -1.78 -11.51 -9.88
C GLY A 145 -2.00 -12.92 -10.38
#